data_AF-A0A8C1NWU9-F1
#
_entry.id   AF-A0A8C1NWU9-F1
#
_cell.length_a   1.000
_cell.length_b   1.000
_cell.length_c   1.000
_cell.angle_alpha   90.00
_cell.angle_beta   90.00
_cell.angle_gamma   90.00
#
_symmetry.space_group_name_H-M   'P 1'
#
loop_
_entity.id
_entity.type
_entity.pdbx_description
1 polymer ?
#
loop_
_entity_poly.entity_id
_entity_poly.type
_entity_poly.pdbx_seq_one_letter_code
_entity_poly.pdbx_strand_id
1 'polypeptide(L)'
;MQGIIPKNKTKGTDFCGINNYYYIIRSDLGCYMQASNFNKALDITILSLHPACQNGDHYLGAFGKFYIIFQGKGTYRRTTNMNKDSDAVEYQLHPNCRNGLYYWGLPDHYYFLKPVSEWGVEYYKGTNFNKDECTAVYSVHPDVLNFLPGGLSMTKGPAFGIWENIKTISNDSNTPMTWQKKIIKRVGYNKEKMSQITHNWKIALSTSAESKDLLGLIAKYQFSFSTEYGGSHVSTENESWNEATEVEENLTFELKPNERLYLWQYKIGLGQEPVLFCRDLKIDDEPNPPTEVPLPPAK
;
A
#
# COMPACT_ATOMS: atom_id res chain seq x y z
N MET A 1 20.99 -4.78 4.59
CA MET A 1 20.76 -5.17 3.19
C MET A 1 20.88 -3.91 2.34
N GLN A 2 21.83 -3.85 1.40
CA GLN A 2 21.93 -2.75 0.43
C GLN A 2 21.06 -3.13 -0.78
N GLY A 3 20.15 -2.24 -1.20
CA GLY A 3 19.21 -2.50 -2.30
C GLY A 3 18.83 -1.21 -3.02
N ILE A 4 18.22 -1.34 -4.20
CA ILE A 4 17.74 -0.20 -4.98
C ILE A 4 16.58 0.47 -4.23
N ILE A 5 16.56 1.81 -4.22
CA ILE A 5 15.53 2.60 -3.54
C ILE A 5 14.22 2.53 -4.35
N PRO A 6 13.06 2.23 -3.74
CA PRO A 6 11.78 2.14 -4.43
C PRO A 6 11.25 3.52 -4.88
N LYS A 7 10.42 3.54 -5.93
CA LYS A 7 9.87 4.76 -6.55
C LYS A 7 9.20 5.72 -5.56
N ASN A 8 8.48 5.20 -4.56
CA ASN A 8 7.82 6.04 -3.55
C ASN A 8 8.81 6.85 -2.68
N LYS A 9 10.09 6.47 -2.67
CA LYS A 9 11.19 7.20 -2.00
C LYS A 9 12.07 7.98 -2.99
N THR A 10 11.85 7.83 -4.29
CA THR A 10 12.62 8.50 -5.36
C THR A 10 11.69 9.26 -6.30
N LYS A 11 11.24 10.44 -5.85
CA LYS A 11 10.50 11.37 -6.71
C LYS A 11 11.34 11.71 -7.95
N GLY A 12 10.68 11.85 -9.10
CA GLY A 12 11.36 12.12 -10.38
C GLY A 12 12.01 10.90 -11.04
N THR A 13 11.81 9.69 -10.52
CA THR A 13 12.23 8.45 -11.18
C THR A 13 11.06 7.74 -11.84
N ASP A 14 11.22 7.36 -13.12
CA ASP A 14 10.19 6.64 -13.86
C ASP A 14 10.75 5.63 -14.87
N PHE A 15 9.90 4.70 -15.30
CA PHE A 15 10.20 3.73 -16.34
C PHE A 15 9.15 3.81 -17.43
N CYS A 16 9.59 3.80 -18.69
CA CYS A 16 8.68 3.65 -19.82
C CYS A 16 9.34 2.92 -20.99
N GLY A 17 8.52 2.42 -21.91
CA GLY A 17 8.96 1.84 -23.17
C GLY A 17 8.42 2.64 -24.34
N ILE A 18 9.26 2.85 -25.36
CA ILE A 18 8.84 3.43 -26.64
C ILE A 18 9.54 2.65 -27.75
N ASN A 19 8.75 2.16 -28.71
CA ASN A 19 9.23 1.33 -29.81
C ASN A 19 10.04 0.14 -29.27
N ASN A 20 11.31 0.02 -29.65
CA ASN A 20 12.21 -1.09 -29.28
C ASN A 20 13.11 -0.78 -28.08
N TYR A 21 12.87 0.34 -27.37
CA TYR A 21 13.73 0.79 -26.29
C TYR A 21 12.96 0.93 -24.97
N TYR A 22 13.69 0.66 -23.90
CA TYR A 22 13.29 0.89 -22.53
C TYR A 22 14.05 2.10 -21.97
N TYR A 23 13.39 2.83 -21.08
CA TYR A 23 13.92 4.06 -20.52
C TYR A 23 13.81 4.05 -19.00
N ILE A 24 14.87 4.51 -18.34
CA ILE A 24 14.87 4.85 -16.92
C ILE A 24 15.07 6.36 -16.83
N ILE A 25 14.06 7.09 -16.37
CA ILE A 25 14.09 8.53 -16.21
C ILE A 25 14.58 8.83 -14.80
N ARG A 26 15.58 9.72 -14.69
CA ARG A 26 16.09 10.28 -13.44
C ARG A 26 16.00 11.80 -13.53
N SER A 27 14.76 12.28 -13.52
CA SER A 27 14.46 13.70 -13.59
C SER A 27 15.01 14.49 -12.42
N ASP A 28 15.15 13.85 -11.26
CA ASP A 28 15.83 14.38 -10.08
C ASP A 28 17.32 14.67 -10.33
N LEU A 29 17.94 13.97 -11.29
CA LEU A 29 19.32 14.20 -11.74
C LEU A 29 19.39 14.92 -13.09
N GLY A 30 18.24 15.29 -13.68
CA GLY A 30 18.18 15.88 -15.01
C GLY A 30 18.72 14.97 -16.12
N CYS A 31 18.57 13.64 -16.02
CA CYS A 31 19.02 12.69 -17.05
C CYS A 31 18.07 11.50 -17.23
N TYR A 32 18.29 10.73 -18.30
CA TYR A 32 17.63 9.45 -18.50
C TYR A 32 18.57 8.45 -19.17
N MET A 33 18.32 7.17 -18.90
CA MET A 33 18.98 6.04 -19.55
C MET A 33 18.06 5.47 -20.61
N GLN A 34 18.61 5.15 -21.78
CA GLN A 34 17.98 4.35 -22.83
C GLN A 34 18.72 3.02 -22.96
N ALA A 35 17.99 1.92 -23.17
CA ALA A 35 18.58 0.62 -23.54
C ALA A 35 17.60 -0.20 -24.38
N SER A 36 18.08 -1.04 -25.29
CA SER A 36 17.24 -1.98 -26.05
C SER A 36 16.99 -3.27 -25.26
N ASN A 37 17.85 -3.57 -24.28
CA ASN A 37 17.72 -4.75 -23.44
C ASN A 37 18.43 -4.54 -22.09
N PHE A 38 17.66 -4.40 -21.00
CA PHE A 38 18.23 -4.25 -19.66
C PHE A 38 18.87 -5.54 -19.11
N ASN A 39 18.46 -6.72 -19.56
CA ASN A 39 19.06 -7.99 -19.13
C ASN A 39 20.49 -8.15 -19.67
N LYS A 40 20.70 -7.81 -20.95
CA LYS A 40 21.98 -7.95 -21.64
C LYS A 40 22.82 -6.67 -21.67
N ALA A 41 22.33 -5.60 -21.04
CA ALA A 41 22.96 -4.28 -21.07
C ALA A 41 23.27 -3.77 -22.49
N LEU A 42 22.34 -3.96 -23.45
CA LEU A 42 22.53 -3.57 -24.85
C LEU A 42 22.10 -2.14 -25.13
N ASP A 43 22.88 -1.44 -25.95
CA ASP A 43 22.64 -0.08 -26.43
C ASP A 43 22.40 0.94 -25.30
N ILE A 44 23.06 0.74 -24.14
CA ILE A 44 22.93 1.65 -23.01
C ILE A 44 23.52 3.00 -23.39
N THR A 45 22.67 4.02 -23.33
CA THR A 45 23.09 5.42 -23.47
C THR A 45 22.47 6.24 -22.35
N ILE A 46 23.27 7.04 -21.66
CA ILE A 46 22.79 8.02 -20.68
C ILE A 46 22.82 9.40 -21.33
N LEU A 47 21.67 10.05 -21.34
CA LEU A 47 21.47 11.35 -21.98
C LEU A 47 20.93 12.33 -20.94
N SER A 48 21.39 13.58 -20.99
CA SER A 48 20.78 14.65 -20.20
C SER A 48 19.34 14.86 -20.65
N LEU A 49 18.44 15.18 -19.72
CA LEU A 49 17.12 15.71 -20.03
C LEU A 49 17.26 17.18 -20.40
N HIS A 50 16.59 17.59 -21.46
CA HIS A 50 16.38 19.00 -21.76
C HIS A 50 15.70 19.67 -20.54
N PRO A 51 16.03 20.92 -20.18
CA PRO A 51 15.45 21.59 -19.01
C PRO A 51 13.92 21.58 -18.97
N ALA A 52 13.26 21.68 -20.13
CA ALA A 52 11.80 21.66 -20.23
C ALA A 52 11.18 20.26 -20.03
N CYS A 53 11.99 19.20 -20.11
CA CYS A 53 11.61 17.81 -19.86
C CYS A 53 11.94 17.35 -18.43
N GLN A 54 12.36 18.26 -17.55
CA GLN A 54 12.66 17.94 -16.15
C GLN A 54 11.48 18.30 -15.24
N ASN A 55 11.45 17.68 -14.06
CA ASN A 55 10.52 17.88 -12.96
C ASN A 55 9.06 17.52 -13.27
N GLY A 56 8.84 16.59 -14.20
CA GLY A 56 7.54 15.94 -14.39
C GLY A 56 7.16 15.05 -13.21
N ASP A 57 5.86 14.99 -12.91
CA ASP A 57 5.29 14.10 -11.90
C ASP A 57 5.21 12.66 -12.41
N HIS A 58 4.95 12.49 -13.71
CA HIS A 58 4.95 11.19 -14.40
C HIS A 58 5.57 11.27 -15.79
N TYR A 59 6.28 10.22 -16.17
CA TYR A 59 6.81 10.00 -17.51
C TYR A 59 6.23 8.71 -18.11
N LEU A 60 5.72 8.79 -19.34
CA LEU A 60 5.19 7.64 -20.05
C LEU A 60 5.49 7.69 -21.55
N GLY A 61 5.46 6.53 -22.18
CA GLY A 61 5.60 6.35 -23.62
C GLY A 61 4.28 5.92 -24.25
N ALA A 62 3.86 6.60 -25.32
CA ALA A 62 2.69 6.25 -26.12
C ALA A 62 2.84 6.84 -27.52
N PHE A 63 2.20 6.29 -28.55
CA PHE A 63 2.21 6.83 -29.92
C PHE A 63 3.62 7.16 -30.45
N GLY A 64 4.63 6.37 -30.08
CA GLY A 64 6.03 6.61 -30.45
C GLY A 64 6.67 7.87 -29.83
N LYS A 65 6.05 8.48 -28.82
CA LYS A 65 6.45 9.76 -28.21
C LYS A 65 6.47 9.68 -26.68
N PHE A 66 7.26 10.56 -26.07
CA PHE A 66 7.29 10.74 -24.63
C PHE A 66 6.22 11.74 -24.22
N TYR A 67 5.57 11.45 -23.09
CA TYR A 67 4.63 12.34 -22.44
C TYR A 67 5.11 12.57 -21.00
N ILE A 68 5.09 13.84 -20.60
CA ILE A 68 5.54 14.28 -19.29
C ILE A 68 4.37 15.02 -18.65
N ILE A 69 3.83 14.47 -17.56
CA ILE A 69 2.69 15.02 -16.85
C ILE A 69 3.20 15.98 -15.77
N PHE A 70 2.71 17.22 -15.77
CA PHE A 70 2.94 18.22 -14.73
C PHE A 70 1.62 18.52 -14.03
N GLN A 71 1.24 17.69 -13.05
CA GLN A 71 -0.03 17.78 -12.33
C GLN A 71 -0.19 19.14 -11.67
N GLY A 72 0.85 19.63 -10.99
CA GLY A 72 0.83 20.95 -10.34
C GLY A 72 0.62 22.12 -11.30
N LYS A 73 1.04 21.98 -12.56
CA LYS A 73 0.81 22.98 -13.62
C LYS A 73 -0.50 22.76 -14.37
N GLY A 74 -1.11 21.58 -14.26
CA GLY A 74 -2.24 21.17 -15.07
C GLY A 74 -1.90 21.06 -16.57
N THR A 75 -0.64 20.77 -16.92
CA THR A 75 -0.19 20.62 -18.31
C THR A 75 0.52 19.28 -18.54
N TYR A 76 0.62 18.88 -19.81
CA TYR A 76 1.55 17.84 -20.22
C TYR A 76 2.39 18.27 -21.41
N ARG A 77 3.64 17.85 -21.41
CA ARG A 77 4.57 18.02 -22.55
C ARG A 77 4.61 16.73 -23.34
N ARG A 78 4.62 16.84 -24.66
CA ARG A 78 4.86 15.73 -25.59
C ARG A 78 6.11 16.04 -26.42
N THR A 79 7.04 15.10 -26.50
CA THR A 79 8.29 15.25 -27.25
C THR A 79 8.68 13.93 -27.93
N THR A 80 9.39 14.00 -29.05
CA THR A 80 10.00 12.82 -29.71
C THR A 80 11.37 12.48 -29.12
N ASN A 81 12.00 13.42 -28.41
CA ASN A 81 13.33 13.23 -27.82
C ASN A 81 13.49 14.11 -26.57
N MET A 82 13.55 13.48 -25.39
CA MET A 82 13.67 14.22 -24.12
C MET A 82 15.04 14.87 -23.90
N ASN A 83 16.08 14.51 -24.64
CA ASN A 83 17.40 15.17 -24.57
C ASN A 83 17.43 16.52 -25.30
N LYS A 84 16.66 16.65 -26.37
CA LYS A 84 16.64 17.84 -27.23
C LYS A 84 15.32 18.61 -27.19
N ASP A 85 14.31 18.07 -26.51
CA ASP A 85 12.91 18.51 -26.58
C ASP A 85 12.42 18.67 -28.03
N SER A 86 12.73 17.67 -28.86
CA SER A 86 12.40 17.71 -30.30
C SER A 86 10.89 17.56 -30.54
N ASP A 87 10.38 18.29 -31.54
CA ASP A 87 8.96 18.34 -31.91
C ASP A 87 8.03 18.61 -30.72
N ALA A 88 8.55 19.35 -29.74
CA ALA A 88 7.89 19.53 -28.47
C ALA A 88 6.66 20.40 -28.59
N VAL A 89 5.62 19.95 -27.90
CA VAL A 89 4.40 20.72 -27.68
C VAL A 89 4.01 20.55 -26.24
N GLU A 90 3.50 21.63 -25.66
CA GLU A 90 2.89 21.61 -24.34
C GLU A 90 1.40 21.89 -24.49
N TYR A 91 0.59 21.06 -23.86
CA TYR A 91 -0.86 21.18 -23.88
C TYR A 91 -1.39 21.27 -22.46
N GLN A 92 -2.51 21.96 -22.32
CA GLN A 92 -3.29 21.89 -21.09
C GLN A 92 -3.79 20.46 -20.90
N LEU A 93 -3.66 19.91 -19.70
CA LEU A 93 -4.40 18.70 -19.32
C LEU A 93 -5.86 19.10 -19.18
N HIS A 94 -6.74 18.32 -19.82
CA HIS A 94 -8.16 18.45 -19.56
C HIS A 94 -8.43 18.25 -18.06
N PRO A 95 -9.34 19.02 -17.42
CA PRO A 95 -9.62 18.89 -15.99
C PRO A 95 -9.87 17.43 -15.53
N ASN A 96 -10.57 16.64 -16.34
CA ASN A 96 -10.85 15.22 -16.05
C ASN A 96 -9.60 14.32 -16.06
N CYS A 97 -8.50 14.78 -16.65
CA CYS A 97 -7.24 14.04 -16.77
C CYS A 97 -6.15 14.53 -15.82
N ARG A 98 -6.43 15.49 -14.91
CA ARG A 98 -5.40 16.11 -14.04
C ARG A 98 -5.09 15.30 -12.78
N ASN A 99 -6.09 14.63 -12.23
CA ASN A 99 -6.01 14.04 -10.89
C ASN A 99 -5.69 12.54 -10.91
N GLY A 100 -5.06 12.02 -11.97
CA GLY A 100 -4.69 10.61 -12.03
C GLY A 100 -3.65 10.24 -10.98
N LEU A 101 -3.80 9.08 -10.36
CA LEU A 101 -2.85 8.56 -9.36
C LEU A 101 -1.63 7.90 -10.02
N TYR A 102 -1.85 7.26 -11.17
CA TYR A 102 -0.82 6.61 -11.97
C TYR A 102 -1.15 6.84 -13.44
N TYR A 103 -0.16 7.22 -14.24
CA TYR A 103 -0.29 7.38 -15.69
C TYR A 103 0.58 6.33 -16.40
N TRP A 104 0.05 5.71 -17.44
CA TRP A 104 0.81 4.80 -18.30
C TRP A 104 0.31 4.84 -19.74
N GLY A 105 1.14 4.34 -20.65
CA GLY A 105 0.84 4.31 -22.07
C GLY A 105 1.00 2.91 -22.66
N LEU A 106 0.20 2.64 -23.67
CA LEU A 106 0.37 1.56 -24.65
C LEU A 106 0.53 2.20 -26.03
N PRO A 107 0.92 1.45 -27.08
CA PRO A 107 1.25 2.03 -28.39
C PRO A 107 0.26 3.06 -28.91
N ASP A 108 -1.04 2.83 -28.75
CA ASP A 108 -2.09 3.69 -29.33
C ASP A 108 -3.04 4.32 -28.30
N HIS A 109 -2.73 4.23 -27.00
CA HIS A 109 -3.60 4.75 -25.95
C HIS A 109 -2.78 5.18 -24.75
N TYR A 110 -3.30 6.15 -24.02
CA TYR A 110 -2.86 6.42 -22.67
C TYR A 110 -3.94 6.03 -21.68
N TYR A 111 -3.50 5.88 -20.45
CA TYR A 111 -4.32 5.45 -19.34
C TYR A 111 -3.93 6.20 -18.09
N PHE A 112 -4.90 6.35 -17.20
CA PHE A 112 -4.58 6.70 -15.82
C PHE A 112 -5.57 6.11 -14.85
N LEU A 113 -5.09 5.79 -13.64
CA LEU A 113 -5.92 5.37 -12.53
C LEU A 113 -6.57 6.62 -11.93
N LYS A 114 -7.90 6.66 -11.88
CA LYS A 114 -8.63 7.74 -11.23
C LYS A 114 -8.59 7.57 -9.71
N PRO A 115 -8.64 8.67 -8.96
CA PRO A 115 -8.98 8.61 -7.54
C PRO A 115 -10.41 8.08 -7.40
N VAL A 116 -10.75 7.61 -6.20
CA VAL A 116 -12.05 7.00 -5.90
C VAL A 116 -13.19 7.93 -6.34
N SER A 117 -14.11 7.39 -7.14
CA SER A 117 -15.38 8.03 -7.48
C SER A 117 -16.54 7.36 -6.72
N GLU A 118 -17.76 7.83 -6.94
CA GLU A 118 -18.98 7.19 -6.39
C GLU A 118 -19.14 5.72 -6.82
N TRP A 119 -18.49 5.33 -7.93
CA TRP A 119 -18.51 3.96 -8.49
C TRP A 119 -17.28 3.14 -8.09
N GLY A 120 -16.44 3.66 -7.19
CA GLY A 120 -15.20 3.02 -6.74
C GLY A 120 -13.97 3.48 -7.52
N VAL A 121 -12.95 2.61 -7.58
CA VAL A 121 -11.70 2.92 -8.30
C VAL A 121 -11.85 2.51 -9.77
N GLU A 122 -11.59 3.47 -10.65
CA GLU A 122 -11.67 3.31 -12.10
C GLU A 122 -10.34 3.63 -12.76
N TYR A 123 -10.15 3.15 -13.98
CA TYR A 123 -9.10 3.68 -14.85
C TYR A 123 -9.69 4.19 -16.17
N TYR A 124 -9.11 5.30 -16.61
CA TYR A 124 -9.46 5.96 -17.86
C TYR A 124 -8.63 5.40 -19.00
N LYS A 125 -9.21 5.31 -20.20
CA LYS A 125 -8.52 5.01 -21.46
C LYS A 125 -8.86 6.06 -22.51
N GLY A 126 -7.86 6.65 -23.16
CA GLY A 126 -8.11 7.57 -24.27
C GLY A 126 -6.94 7.82 -25.20
N THR A 127 -7.14 8.77 -26.12
CA THR A 127 -6.22 9.07 -27.24
C THR A 127 -5.71 10.52 -27.26
N ASN A 128 -6.41 11.47 -26.63
CA ASN A 128 -5.88 12.83 -26.35
C ASN A 128 -6.17 13.43 -24.94
N PHE A 129 -5.15 13.60 -24.09
CA PHE A 129 -5.31 14.16 -22.73
C PHE A 129 -5.74 15.64 -22.71
N ASN A 130 -5.52 16.37 -23.80
CA ASN A 130 -5.89 17.78 -23.89
C ASN A 130 -7.38 17.98 -24.17
N LYS A 131 -7.98 17.07 -24.94
CA LYS A 131 -9.34 17.20 -25.46
C LYS A 131 -10.38 16.31 -24.77
N ASP A 132 -9.96 15.54 -23.76
CA ASP A 132 -10.80 14.51 -23.13
C ASP A 132 -11.38 13.52 -24.15
N GLU A 133 -10.53 13.05 -25.08
CA GLU A 133 -10.92 12.01 -26.03
C GLU A 133 -10.94 10.65 -25.31
N CYS A 134 -11.94 10.51 -24.43
CA CYS A 134 -12.19 9.32 -23.64
C CYS A 134 -12.77 8.25 -24.55
N THR A 135 -12.06 7.13 -24.64
CA THR A 135 -12.55 5.96 -25.37
C THR A 135 -13.33 5.02 -24.47
N ALA A 136 -12.93 4.93 -23.19
CA ALA A 136 -13.61 4.12 -22.19
C ALA A 136 -13.14 4.49 -20.78
N VAL A 137 -14.00 4.19 -19.81
CA VAL A 137 -13.67 4.14 -18.38
C VAL A 137 -14.03 2.73 -17.90
N TYR A 138 -13.14 2.13 -17.14
CA TYR A 138 -13.31 0.77 -16.66
C TYR A 138 -13.18 0.72 -15.14
N SER A 139 -14.04 -0.03 -14.48
CA SER A 139 -13.85 -0.38 -13.07
C SER A 139 -12.63 -1.29 -12.92
N VAL A 140 -11.89 -1.11 -11.83
CA VAL A 140 -10.75 -1.98 -11.50
C VAL A 140 -11.26 -3.18 -10.70
N HIS A 141 -10.88 -4.39 -11.12
CA HIS A 141 -11.25 -5.60 -10.39
C HIS A 141 -10.71 -5.57 -8.95
N PRO A 142 -11.48 -5.99 -7.92
CA PRO A 142 -11.03 -5.97 -6.53
C PRO A 142 -9.68 -6.65 -6.30
N ASP A 143 -9.40 -7.77 -6.97
CA ASP A 143 -8.11 -8.46 -6.81
C ASP A 143 -6.91 -7.69 -7.37
N VAL A 144 -7.13 -6.79 -8.35
CA VAL A 144 -6.08 -5.87 -8.80
C VAL A 144 -5.91 -4.76 -7.78
N LEU A 145 -7.02 -4.22 -7.24
CA LEU A 145 -6.99 -3.20 -6.18
C LEU A 145 -6.28 -3.72 -4.93
N ASN A 146 -6.54 -4.95 -4.50
CA ASN A 146 -5.90 -5.57 -3.33
C ASN A 146 -4.37 -5.59 -3.42
N PHE A 147 -3.81 -5.50 -4.62
CA PHE A 147 -2.36 -5.44 -4.84
C PHE A 147 -1.80 -4.02 -4.82
N LEU A 148 -2.64 -3.00 -5.01
CA LEU A 148 -2.22 -1.60 -5.00
C LEU A 148 -2.06 -1.09 -3.56
N PRO A 149 -1.09 -0.20 -3.28
CA PRO A 149 -1.02 0.54 -2.03
C PRO A 149 -2.36 1.23 -1.72
N GLY A 150 -2.91 1.01 -0.52
CA GLY A 150 -4.21 1.55 -0.11
C GLY A 150 -5.42 0.78 -0.64
N GLY A 151 -5.26 -0.12 -1.61
CA GLY A 151 -6.39 -0.75 -2.27
C GLY A 151 -7.13 -1.79 -1.41
N LEU A 152 -6.50 -2.38 -0.41
CA LEU A 152 -7.19 -3.20 0.60
C LEU A 152 -8.24 -2.40 1.37
N SER A 153 -7.99 -1.11 1.61
CA SER A 153 -8.98 -0.25 2.27
C SER A 153 -10.24 -0.04 1.43
N MET A 154 -10.12 -0.15 0.10
CA MET A 154 -11.25 0.00 -0.83
C MET A 154 -12.11 -1.24 -0.93
N THR A 155 -11.53 -2.42 -0.78
CA THR A 155 -12.25 -3.69 -0.96
C THR A 155 -12.66 -4.32 0.37
N LYS A 156 -11.94 -4.03 1.46
CA LYS A 156 -12.21 -4.58 2.80
C LYS A 156 -12.63 -3.54 3.81
N GLY A 157 -12.27 -2.27 3.59
CA GLY A 157 -12.47 -1.18 4.55
C GLY A 157 -11.15 -0.77 5.22
N PRO A 158 -11.12 0.42 5.85
CA PRO A 158 -9.91 0.96 6.45
C PRO A 158 -9.35 0.05 7.55
N ALA A 159 -8.06 0.15 7.79
CA ALA A 159 -7.43 -0.51 8.92
C ALA A 159 -8.03 -0.04 10.24
N PHE A 160 -8.23 -0.97 11.16
CA PHE A 160 -8.70 -0.66 12.51
C PHE A 160 -7.87 -1.43 13.54
N GLY A 161 -7.69 -0.84 14.70
CA GLY A 161 -7.14 -1.50 15.88
C GLY A 161 -8.13 -1.43 17.03
N ILE A 162 -8.28 -2.54 17.76
CA ILE A 162 -9.24 -2.63 18.86
C ILE A 162 -8.72 -3.54 19.97
N TRP A 163 -9.09 -3.21 21.20
CA TRP A 163 -8.92 -4.08 22.36
C TRP A 163 -10.12 -5.01 22.50
N GLU A 164 -9.87 -6.31 22.54
CA GLU A 164 -10.87 -7.35 22.77
C GLU A 164 -10.76 -7.88 24.20
N ASN A 165 -11.89 -7.95 24.92
CA ASN A 165 -11.92 -8.56 26.24
C ASN A 165 -11.80 -10.08 26.07
N ILE A 166 -10.67 -10.65 26.51
CA ILE A 166 -10.43 -12.10 26.44
C ILE A 166 -10.74 -12.79 27.78
N LYS A 167 -10.76 -12.03 28.88
CA LYS A 167 -11.13 -12.54 30.20
C LYS A 167 -11.66 -11.45 31.11
N THR A 168 -12.69 -11.78 31.89
CA THR A 168 -13.10 -11.03 33.08
C THR A 168 -12.84 -11.88 34.32
N ILE A 169 -12.29 -11.27 35.35
CA ILE A 169 -11.97 -11.88 36.64
C ILE A 169 -12.71 -11.08 37.71
N SER A 170 -13.43 -11.74 38.60
CA SER A 170 -14.11 -11.11 39.74
C SER A 170 -13.73 -11.77 41.05
N ASN A 171 -13.59 -10.97 42.10
CA ASN A 171 -13.60 -11.43 43.48
C ASN A 171 -14.88 -10.93 44.15
N ASP A 172 -15.95 -11.71 44.06
CA ASP A 172 -17.24 -11.36 44.67
C ASP A 172 -17.30 -11.68 46.18
N SER A 173 -16.14 -11.93 46.82
CA SER A 173 -16.04 -12.24 48.25
C SER A 173 -15.63 -11.02 49.07
N ASN A 174 -15.77 -11.13 50.40
CA ASN A 174 -15.36 -10.09 51.35
C ASN A 174 -13.88 -10.19 51.78
N THR A 175 -13.10 -11.10 51.18
CA THR A 175 -11.69 -11.33 51.52
C THR A 175 -10.80 -11.23 50.28
N PRO A 176 -9.55 -10.75 50.40
CA PRO A 176 -8.61 -10.79 49.29
C PRO A 176 -8.43 -12.19 48.73
N MET A 177 -8.29 -12.30 47.42
CA MET A 177 -8.14 -13.57 46.71
C MET A 177 -6.88 -13.53 45.85
N THR A 178 -5.98 -14.48 46.06
CA THR A 178 -4.92 -14.75 45.08
C THR A 178 -5.52 -15.50 43.90
N TRP A 179 -5.44 -14.91 42.72
CA TRP A 179 -5.84 -15.54 41.48
C TRP A 179 -4.59 -15.96 40.71
N GLN A 180 -4.49 -17.25 40.42
CA GLN A 180 -3.44 -17.83 39.60
C GLN A 180 -4.07 -18.75 38.58
N LYS A 181 -4.12 -18.33 37.31
CA LYS A 181 -4.58 -19.20 36.22
C LYS A 181 -3.77 -18.98 34.95
N LYS A 182 -3.82 -20.01 34.12
CA LYS A 182 -3.45 -19.94 32.72
C LYS A 182 -4.49 -19.13 31.95
N ILE A 183 -4.03 -18.15 31.21
CA ILE A 183 -4.79 -17.48 30.17
C ILE A 183 -4.33 -18.03 28.82
N ILE A 184 -5.25 -18.09 27.87
CA ILE A 184 -4.97 -18.44 26.49
C ILE A 184 -5.17 -17.16 25.68
N LYS A 185 -4.12 -16.72 24.99
CA LYS A 185 -4.18 -15.59 24.06
C LYS A 185 -3.89 -16.08 22.65
N ARG A 186 -4.52 -15.46 21.65
CA ARG A 186 -4.26 -15.78 20.24
C ARG A 186 -3.20 -14.84 19.72
N VAL A 187 -2.09 -15.33 19.16
CA VAL A 187 -1.02 -14.49 18.62
C VAL A 187 -0.71 -14.92 17.21
N GLY A 188 -0.55 -13.94 16.31
CA GLY A 188 -0.17 -14.20 14.93
C GLY A 188 -1.23 -13.75 13.93
N TYR A 189 -1.09 -14.27 12.72
CA TYR A 189 -1.74 -13.77 11.52
C TYR A 189 -2.82 -14.72 11.00
N ASN A 190 -3.99 -14.18 10.67
CA ASN A 190 -5.12 -14.92 10.13
C ASN A 190 -4.93 -15.22 8.64
N LYS A 191 -4.16 -16.27 8.37
CA LYS A 191 -3.76 -16.66 7.02
C LYS A 191 -4.91 -17.10 6.13
N GLU A 192 -5.89 -17.81 6.67
CA GLU A 192 -7.06 -18.26 5.92
C GLU A 192 -7.83 -17.06 5.34
N LYS A 193 -8.13 -16.07 6.18
CA LYS A 193 -8.88 -14.89 5.76
C LYS A 193 -8.17 -14.11 4.66
N MET A 194 -6.86 -13.99 4.78
CA MET A 194 -6.06 -13.26 3.80
C MET A 194 -5.88 -14.04 2.49
N SER A 195 -5.91 -15.37 2.54
CA SER A 195 -5.87 -16.20 1.33
C SER A 195 -7.14 -16.02 0.47
N GLN A 196 -8.28 -15.69 1.09
CA GLN A 196 -9.51 -15.34 0.35
C GLN A 196 -9.35 -14.06 -0.47
N ILE A 197 -8.54 -13.10 -0.01
CA ILE A 197 -8.29 -11.82 -0.70
C ILE A 197 -7.54 -12.04 -2.01
N THR A 198 -6.78 -13.13 -2.12
CA THR A 198 -5.85 -13.36 -3.22
C THR A 198 -6.16 -14.64 -3.98
N HIS A 199 -7.40 -15.12 -3.90
CA HIS A 199 -7.84 -16.38 -4.50
C HIS A 199 -7.57 -16.47 -6.01
N ASN A 200 -7.58 -15.34 -6.74
CA ASN A 200 -7.28 -15.29 -8.17
C ASN A 200 -5.80 -15.01 -8.51
N TRP A 201 -4.93 -14.88 -7.52
CA TRP A 201 -3.52 -14.58 -7.75
C TRP A 201 -2.72 -15.86 -8.03
N LYS A 202 -2.07 -15.91 -9.19
CA LYS A 202 -1.08 -16.93 -9.51
C LYS A 202 0.31 -16.38 -9.17
N ILE A 203 0.77 -16.65 -7.96
CA ILE A 203 2.11 -16.25 -7.52
C ILE A 203 3.12 -17.24 -8.11
N ALA A 204 3.97 -16.78 -9.03
CA ALA A 204 5.03 -17.60 -9.60
C ALA A 204 6.08 -17.92 -8.52
N LEU A 205 6.10 -19.18 -8.06
CA LEU A 205 6.94 -19.65 -6.96
C LEU A 205 8.36 -19.95 -7.46
N SER A 206 9.31 -19.02 -7.28
CA SER A 206 10.74 -19.37 -7.38
C SER A 206 11.25 -20.06 -6.11
N THR A 207 10.67 -19.77 -4.94
CA THR A 207 10.84 -20.54 -3.70
C THR A 207 9.55 -20.54 -2.87
N SER A 208 9.21 -21.66 -2.23
CA SER A 208 7.94 -21.86 -1.51
C SER A 208 7.81 -21.11 -0.18
N ALA A 209 8.88 -20.43 0.26
CA ALA A 209 8.91 -19.62 1.48
C ALA A 209 8.44 -18.17 1.22
N GLU A 210 8.86 -17.54 0.12
CA GLU A 210 8.64 -16.11 -0.14
C GLU A 210 7.19 -15.75 -0.50
N SER A 211 6.45 -16.68 -1.11
CA SER A 211 5.02 -16.47 -1.40
C SER A 211 4.11 -16.52 -0.18
N LYS A 212 4.53 -17.27 0.86
CA LYS A 212 3.78 -17.39 2.12
C LYS A 212 3.79 -16.07 2.90
N ASP A 213 4.77 -15.21 2.63
CA ASP A 213 4.96 -13.93 3.31
C ASP A 213 4.31 -12.75 2.58
N LEU A 214 4.00 -12.87 1.27
CA LEU A 214 3.50 -11.74 0.48
C LEU A 214 2.21 -11.14 1.06
N LEU A 215 1.27 -11.98 1.50
CA LEU A 215 0.00 -11.51 2.06
C LEU A 215 0.20 -10.76 3.39
N GLY A 216 1.06 -11.30 4.25
CA GLY A 216 1.44 -10.67 5.49
C GLY A 216 2.13 -9.33 5.24
N LEU A 217 3.01 -9.27 4.24
CA LEU A 217 3.67 -8.03 3.81
C LEU A 217 2.67 -6.99 3.31
N ILE A 218 1.71 -7.36 2.44
CA ILE A 218 0.71 -6.41 1.94
C ILE A 218 -0.15 -5.88 3.09
N ALA A 219 -0.63 -6.73 4.00
CA ALA A 219 -1.38 -6.29 5.17
C ALA A 219 -0.55 -5.39 6.09
N LYS A 220 0.70 -5.76 6.36
CA LYS A 220 1.67 -4.98 7.14
C LYS A 220 1.89 -3.59 6.56
N TYR A 221 2.06 -3.49 5.23
CA TYR A 221 2.17 -2.20 4.54
C TYR A 221 0.86 -1.41 4.58
N GLN A 222 -0.29 -2.07 4.46
CA GLN A 222 -1.59 -1.39 4.58
C GLN A 222 -1.77 -0.77 5.98
N PHE A 223 -1.38 -1.45 7.04
CA PHE A 223 -1.46 -0.93 8.42
C PHE A 223 -0.54 0.25 8.68
N SER A 224 0.59 0.32 7.98
CA SER A 224 1.57 1.39 8.16
C SER A 224 1.21 2.68 7.44
N PHE A 225 0.33 2.63 6.43
CA PHE A 225 -0.16 3.85 5.77
C PHE A 225 -0.91 4.77 6.74
N SER A 226 -0.95 6.06 6.42
CA SER A 226 -1.79 7.03 7.14
C SER A 226 -3.27 6.69 7.00
N THR A 227 -4.08 7.29 7.87
CA THR A 227 -5.55 7.18 7.83
C THR A 227 -6.14 7.72 6.53
N GLU A 228 -5.49 8.72 5.91
CA GLU A 228 -5.83 9.24 4.57
C GLU A 228 -5.87 8.13 3.50
N TYR A 229 -4.99 7.14 3.60
CA TYR A 229 -4.91 6.01 2.66
C TYR A 229 -5.51 4.71 3.23
N GLY A 230 -6.39 4.86 4.23
CA GLY A 230 -7.08 3.74 4.88
C GLY A 230 -6.16 2.84 5.71
N GLY A 231 -4.99 3.32 6.11
CA GLY A 231 -4.14 2.65 7.09
C GLY A 231 -4.41 3.14 8.52
N SER A 232 -3.62 2.63 9.47
CA SER A 232 -3.72 2.96 10.90
C SER A 232 -2.49 3.71 11.42
N HIS A 233 -1.51 3.97 10.56
CA HIS A 233 -0.24 4.62 10.87
C HIS A 233 0.55 3.92 12.00
N VAL A 234 0.50 2.59 12.06
CA VAL A 234 1.22 1.80 13.06
C VAL A 234 2.26 0.90 12.42
N SER A 235 3.32 0.62 13.17
CA SER A 235 4.33 -0.37 12.81
C SER A 235 4.06 -1.68 13.53
N THR A 236 3.88 -2.74 12.74
CA THR A 236 3.72 -4.13 13.21
C THR A 236 5.00 -4.96 13.00
N GLU A 237 6.16 -4.29 12.91
CA GLU A 237 7.46 -4.92 12.68
C GLU A 237 7.81 -5.96 13.76
N ASN A 238 7.42 -5.69 15.01
CA ASN A 238 7.75 -6.57 16.12
C ASN A 238 6.72 -7.69 16.31
N GLU A 239 5.58 -7.67 15.61
CA GLU A 239 4.49 -8.64 15.79
C GLU A 239 4.72 -9.94 15.01
N SER A 240 4.06 -11.02 15.43
CA SER A 240 4.17 -12.32 14.76
C SER A 240 3.34 -12.34 13.48
N TRP A 241 3.99 -12.54 12.34
CA TRP A 241 3.35 -12.76 11.04
C TRP A 241 3.26 -14.26 10.65
N ASN A 242 3.54 -15.14 11.61
CA ASN A 242 3.24 -16.57 11.48
C ASN A 242 1.73 -16.81 11.60
N GLU A 243 1.27 -17.95 11.11
CA GLU A 243 -0.12 -18.38 11.26
C GLU A 243 -0.55 -18.31 12.74
N ALA A 244 -1.74 -17.76 12.98
CA ALA A 244 -2.21 -17.47 14.33
C ALA A 244 -2.32 -18.74 15.17
N THR A 245 -1.69 -18.72 16.34
CA THR A 245 -1.72 -19.83 17.31
C THR A 245 -2.22 -19.35 18.67
N GLU A 246 -2.65 -20.30 19.49
CA GLU A 246 -2.93 -20.07 20.90
C GLU A 246 -1.64 -20.18 21.71
N VAL A 247 -1.41 -19.22 22.60
CA VAL A 247 -0.26 -19.15 23.49
C VAL A 247 -0.79 -19.10 24.92
N GLU A 248 -0.29 -20.00 25.76
CA GLU A 248 -0.58 -20.00 27.19
C GLU A 248 0.35 -19.01 27.92
N GLU A 249 -0.23 -18.22 28.82
CA GLU A 249 0.51 -17.35 29.72
C GLU A 249 -0.02 -17.54 31.15
N ASN A 250 0.89 -17.70 32.11
CA ASN A 250 0.53 -17.83 33.52
C ASN A 250 0.50 -16.44 34.14
N LEU A 251 -0.66 -16.06 34.66
CA LEU A 251 -0.82 -14.78 35.34
C LEU A 251 -1.17 -15.02 36.82
N THR A 252 -0.63 -14.15 37.69
CA THR A 252 -0.85 -14.21 39.13
C THR A 252 -1.06 -12.81 39.67
N PHE A 253 -2.21 -12.58 40.32
CA PHE A 253 -2.57 -11.30 40.93
C PHE A 253 -3.28 -11.53 42.26
N GLU A 254 -3.29 -10.50 43.10
CA GLU A 254 -4.12 -10.44 44.30
C GLU A 254 -5.29 -9.50 44.03
N LEU A 255 -6.52 -10.01 44.12
CA LEU A 255 -7.74 -9.23 43.96
C LEU A 255 -8.30 -8.85 45.32
N LYS A 256 -8.61 -7.57 45.48
CA LYS A 256 -9.31 -7.04 46.65
C LYS A 256 -10.77 -7.56 46.69
N PRO A 257 -11.40 -7.52 47.87
CA PRO A 257 -12.83 -7.80 48.00
C PRO A 257 -13.66 -6.95 47.03
N ASN A 258 -14.60 -7.58 46.32
CA ASN A 258 -15.52 -6.97 45.36
C ASN A 258 -14.84 -6.29 44.15
N GLU A 259 -13.58 -6.63 43.85
CA GLU A 259 -12.85 -6.12 42.70
C GLU A 259 -13.13 -6.95 41.44
N ARG A 260 -13.12 -6.27 40.28
CA ARG A 260 -13.18 -6.91 38.96
C ARG A 260 -12.02 -6.42 38.12
N LEU A 261 -11.40 -7.35 37.41
CA LEU A 261 -10.34 -7.07 36.45
C LEU A 261 -10.74 -7.59 35.07
N TYR A 262 -10.40 -6.80 34.07
CA TYR A 262 -10.64 -7.08 32.67
C TYR A 262 -9.29 -7.23 31.98
N LEU A 263 -9.17 -8.33 31.23
CA LEU A 263 -7.99 -8.67 30.48
C LEU A 263 -8.28 -8.44 29.00
N TRP A 264 -7.59 -7.45 28.44
CA TRP A 264 -7.77 -7.00 27.07
C TRP A 264 -6.59 -7.44 26.22
N GLN A 265 -6.87 -7.90 25.01
CA GLN A 265 -5.86 -8.21 24.00
C GLN A 265 -6.07 -7.31 22.77
N TYR A 266 -4.99 -6.72 22.29
CA TYR A 266 -5.05 -5.87 21.10
C TYR A 266 -5.05 -6.69 19.81
N LYS A 267 -5.88 -6.30 18.85
CA LYS A 267 -5.89 -6.86 17.50
C LYS A 267 -6.04 -5.76 16.46
N ILE A 268 -5.51 -5.99 15.28
CA ILE A 268 -5.60 -5.10 14.13
C ILE A 268 -6.18 -5.85 12.92
N GLY A 269 -7.00 -5.16 12.14
CA GLY A 269 -7.76 -5.74 11.04
C GLY A 269 -8.06 -4.75 9.93
N LEU A 270 -8.80 -5.21 8.93
CA LEU A 270 -9.25 -4.44 7.77
C LEU A 270 -10.78 -4.44 7.72
N GLY A 271 -11.39 -3.26 7.75
CA GLY A 271 -12.84 -3.10 7.84
C GLY A 271 -13.43 -3.72 9.10
N GLN A 272 -14.01 -4.91 8.97
CA GLN A 272 -14.57 -5.66 10.09
C GLN A 272 -13.80 -6.95 10.40
N GLU A 273 -12.75 -7.24 9.64
CA GLU A 273 -12.07 -8.53 9.66
C GLU A 273 -10.76 -8.43 10.43
N PRO A 274 -10.61 -9.13 11.58
CA PRO A 274 -9.34 -9.22 12.28
C PRO A 274 -8.31 -9.99 11.46
N VAL A 275 -7.14 -9.40 11.30
CA VAL A 275 -6.05 -9.95 10.47
C VAL A 275 -4.86 -10.35 11.31
N LEU A 276 -4.48 -9.54 12.30
CA LEU A 276 -3.32 -9.77 13.15
C LEU A 276 -3.73 -9.65 14.62
N PHE A 277 -3.46 -10.71 15.37
CA PHE A 277 -3.65 -10.77 16.81
C PHE A 277 -2.33 -10.42 17.49
N CYS A 278 -2.28 -9.25 18.13
CA CYS A 278 -1.05 -8.72 18.73
C CYS A 278 -0.76 -9.42 20.05
N ARG A 279 0.51 -9.43 20.47
CA ARG A 279 0.90 -10.04 21.74
C ARG A 279 0.54 -9.22 22.97
N ASP A 280 0.27 -7.94 22.78
CA ASP A 280 0.06 -6.97 23.85
C ASP A 280 -1.21 -7.27 24.63
N LEU A 281 -1.05 -7.29 25.95
CA LEU A 281 -2.13 -7.45 26.92
C LEU A 281 -2.20 -6.21 27.80
N LYS A 282 -3.43 -5.82 28.14
CA LYS A 282 -3.69 -4.80 29.15
C LYS A 282 -4.66 -5.36 30.19
N ILE A 283 -4.35 -5.08 31.45
CA ILE A 283 -5.17 -5.46 32.59
C ILE A 283 -5.63 -4.17 33.24
N ASP A 284 -6.93 -4.01 33.40
CA ASP A 284 -7.54 -2.87 34.09
C ASP A 284 -8.74 -3.32 34.92
N ASP A 285 -9.24 -2.42 35.76
CA ASP A 285 -10.47 -2.58 36.55
C ASP A 285 -11.69 -1.93 35.89
N GLU A 286 -11.49 -1.35 34.70
CA GLU A 286 -12.53 -0.65 33.93
C GLU A 286 -13.22 -1.61 32.94
N PRO A 287 -14.57 -1.62 32.88
CA PRO A 287 -15.29 -2.47 31.94
C PRO A 287 -15.17 -2.00 30.49
N ASN A 288 -14.66 -0.78 30.26
CA ASN A 288 -14.52 -0.19 28.94
C ASN A 288 -13.16 -0.56 28.31
N PRO A 289 -13.09 -0.84 27.00
CA PRO A 289 -11.83 -1.14 26.35
C PRO A 289 -10.83 0.01 26.49
N PRO A 290 -9.53 -0.27 26.66
CA PRO A 290 -8.49 0.75 26.61
C PRO A 290 -8.51 1.55 25.31
N THR A 291 -8.10 2.82 25.37
CA THR A 291 -8.06 3.72 24.20
C THR A 291 -6.67 3.85 23.59
N GLU A 292 -5.63 3.43 24.30
CA GLU A 292 -4.24 3.53 23.86
C GLU A 292 -3.91 2.48 22.80
N VAL A 293 -3.18 2.89 21.76
CA VAL A 293 -2.66 1.97 20.74
C VAL A 293 -1.28 1.48 21.21
N PRO A 294 -1.10 0.17 21.48
CA PRO A 294 0.16 -0.35 22.01
C PRO A 294 1.28 -0.46 20.96
N LEU A 295 0.95 -0.22 19.68
CA LEU A 295 1.89 -0.32 18.57
C LEU A 295 2.58 1.03 18.32
N PRO A 296 3.89 1.03 18.03
CA PRO A 296 4.59 2.26 17.68
C PRO A 296 4.08 2.83 16.35
N PRO A 297 4.22 4.15 16.11
CA PRO A 297 3.84 4.74 14.83
C PRO A 297 4.71 4.23 13.68
N ALA A 298 4.12 4.13 12.49
CA ALA A 298 4.86 3.84 11.26
C ALA A 298 5.77 5.01 10.87
N LYS A 299 6.94 4.70 10.29
CA LYS A 299 7.90 5.69 9.81
C LYS A 299 7.65 6.07 8.35
#